data_AF-A0A1V6CVK0-F1
#
_entry.id   AF-A0A1V6CVK0-F1
#
_cell.length_a   1.000
_cell.length_b   1.000
_cell.length_c   1.000
_cell.angle_alpha   90.00
_cell.angle_beta   90.00
_cell.angle_gamma   90.00
#
_symmetry.space_group_name_H-M   'P 1'
#
loop_
_entity.id
_entity.type
_entity.pdbx_description
1 polymer ?
#
loop_
_entity_poly.entity_id
_entity_poly.type
_entity_poly.pdbx_seq_one_letter_code
_entity_poly.pdbx_strand_id
1 'polypeptide(L)'
;MASEQTKPNTRRLTPPGAALAVLLACAGALGLVHATGRHWIRPLWLADCLTGKLFLTAGLVLVGSTALLTIVLAVLWQAGRASRRRPGPQEGTVMLEFALALPVALGLVLIMAQSALLMVGNICVHYASYCAARSAIVNVPIRLGPFDNPVEAENVLNGSTPQSSEKMRRIYMAAVWAVLPMSCSSTDVPEALEAPVLRVGLESYFTRYGGTAPYWATALLGRKLSYALSHTSVELEPPADGQKYAAREDIEVRVRHEFYMAIPYANKLFAALGDADNIHLPFGQDEWALVMYARCRLTNEGEQTYVEKEIFPRSN
;
A
#
# COMPACT_ATOMS: atom_id res chain seq x y z
N MET A 1 26.53 -18.74 -63.17
CA MET A 1 26.95 -17.70 -62.20
C MET A 1 25.93 -17.68 -61.08
N ALA A 2 26.19 -18.43 -60.01
CA ALA A 2 25.32 -18.51 -58.83
C ALA A 2 25.83 -17.50 -57.80
N SER A 3 24.96 -16.63 -57.30
CA SER A 3 25.26 -15.70 -56.22
C SER A 3 24.95 -16.35 -54.87
N GLU A 4 26.00 -16.49 -54.06
CA GLU A 4 25.97 -17.04 -52.72
C GLU A 4 25.51 -15.93 -51.74
N GLN A 5 24.26 -16.00 -51.29
CA GLN A 5 23.74 -15.11 -50.24
C GLN A 5 24.17 -15.62 -48.85
N THR A 6 25.15 -14.94 -48.26
CA THR A 6 25.55 -15.09 -46.87
C THR A 6 24.45 -14.59 -45.92
N LYS A 7 23.90 -15.51 -45.12
CA LYS A 7 22.89 -15.23 -44.09
C LYS A 7 23.54 -14.56 -42.86
N PRO A 8 23.01 -13.45 -42.33
CA PRO A 8 23.58 -12.79 -41.16
C PRO A 8 23.36 -13.62 -39.89
N ASN A 9 24.46 -13.81 -39.16
CA ASN A 9 24.55 -14.63 -37.96
C ASN A 9 23.98 -13.84 -36.76
N THR A 10 22.68 -13.95 -36.51
CA THR A 10 22.05 -13.38 -35.32
C THR A 10 22.48 -14.18 -34.09
N ARG A 11 23.44 -13.64 -33.33
CA ARG A 11 23.80 -14.13 -31.99
C ARG A 11 22.56 -14.10 -31.10
N ARG A 12 21.86 -15.22 -31.00
CA ARG A 12 20.80 -15.43 -30.01
C ARG A 12 21.42 -15.33 -28.62
N LEU A 13 21.15 -14.23 -27.93
CA LEU A 13 21.39 -14.11 -26.48
C LEU A 13 20.76 -15.33 -25.81
N THR A 14 21.59 -16.11 -25.11
CA THR A 14 21.13 -17.28 -24.38
C THR A 14 20.26 -16.82 -23.20
N PRO A 15 19.18 -17.55 -22.87
CA PRO A 15 18.21 -17.17 -21.84
C PRO A 15 18.80 -16.80 -20.45
N PRO A 16 19.91 -17.40 -19.94
CA PRO A 16 20.46 -16.97 -18.65
C PRO A 16 21.05 -15.55 -18.67
N GLY A 17 21.52 -15.06 -19.83
CA GLY A 17 22.08 -13.70 -19.94
C GLY A 17 21.02 -12.60 -19.81
N ALA A 18 19.80 -12.86 -20.28
CA ALA A 18 18.68 -11.93 -20.15
C ALA A 18 18.17 -11.85 -18.70
N ALA A 19 18.11 -12.98 -17.99
CA ALA A 19 17.69 -13.02 -16.59
C ALA A 19 18.70 -12.31 -15.67
N LEU A 20 20.00 -12.50 -15.90
CA LEU A 20 21.05 -11.81 -15.15
C LEU A 20 21.05 -10.29 -15.42
N ALA A 21 20.78 -9.88 -16.67
CA ALA A 21 20.67 -8.47 -17.04
C ALA A 21 19.46 -7.79 -16.38
N VAL A 22 18.32 -8.48 -16.26
CA VAL A 22 17.13 -7.96 -15.55
C VAL A 22 17.39 -7.84 -14.05
N LEU A 23 18.04 -8.84 -13.43
CA LEU A 23 18.42 -8.80 -12.01
C LEU A 23 19.40 -7.66 -11.70
N LEU A 24 20.41 -7.46 -12.56
CA LEU A 24 21.36 -6.35 -12.43
C LEU A 24 20.73 -4.98 -12.70
N ALA A 25 19.75 -4.90 -13.62
CA ALA A 25 19.01 -3.66 -13.88
C ALA A 25 18.10 -3.29 -12.69
N CYS A 26 17.44 -4.26 -12.05
CA CYS A 26 16.63 -4.03 -10.86
C CYS A 26 17.49 -3.63 -9.65
N ALA A 27 18.63 -4.31 -9.43
CA ALA A 27 19.58 -3.95 -8.38
C ALA A 27 20.22 -2.56 -8.62
N GLY A 28 20.51 -2.21 -9.88
CA GLY A 28 21.02 -0.90 -10.27
C GLY A 28 20.01 0.23 -10.07
N ALA A 29 18.72 -0.02 -10.34
CA ALA A 29 17.65 0.95 -10.11
C ALA A 29 17.46 1.25 -8.61
N LEU A 30 17.54 0.24 -7.75
CA LEU A 30 17.51 0.40 -6.29
C LEU A 30 18.72 1.18 -5.75
N GLY A 31 19.91 0.98 -6.31
CA GLY A 31 21.12 1.74 -5.95
C GLY A 31 21.11 3.21 -6.41
N LEU A 32 20.55 3.49 -7.59
CA LEU A 32 20.48 4.85 -8.16
C LEU A 32 19.50 5.77 -7.41
N VAL A 33 18.44 5.21 -6.83
CA VAL A 33 17.52 5.93 -5.94
C VAL A 33 18.23 6.37 -4.65
N HIS A 34 19.23 5.63 -4.20
CA HIS A 34 19.98 5.94 -2.98
C HIS A 34 21.05 7.03 -3.20
N ALA A 35 21.65 7.09 -4.39
CA ALA A 35 22.78 8.00 -4.68
C ALA A 35 22.37 9.43 -5.03
N THR A 36 21.11 9.68 -5.40
CA THR A 36 20.64 11.03 -5.81
C THR A 36 19.89 11.70 -4.67
N GLY A 37 20.59 11.93 -3.56
CA GLY A 37 20.12 12.79 -2.48
C GLY A 37 20.74 14.18 -2.61
N ARG A 38 19.96 15.16 -3.05
CA ARG A 38 19.67 16.39 -2.29
C ARG A 38 19.14 17.52 -3.19
N HIS A 39 18.23 18.27 -2.56
CA HIS A 39 17.76 19.62 -2.86
C HIS A 39 16.54 19.69 -3.81
N TRP A 40 15.44 20.15 -3.22
CA TRP A 40 14.20 20.66 -3.82
C TRP A 40 13.09 19.64 -4.10
N ILE A 41 12.10 19.64 -3.18
CA ILE A 41 10.72 19.12 -3.31
C ILE A 41 10.60 17.60 -3.51
N ARG A 42 11.05 16.80 -2.54
CA ARG A 42 10.56 15.41 -2.38
C ARG A 42 9.46 15.40 -1.33
N PRO A 43 8.32 14.72 -1.55
CA PRO A 43 7.39 14.47 -0.46
C PRO A 43 8.14 13.67 0.61
N LEU A 44 8.38 14.25 1.79
CA LEU A 44 9.11 13.62 2.90
C LEU A 44 8.61 12.19 3.14
N TRP A 45 7.30 11.98 3.05
CA TRP A 45 6.65 10.69 3.29
C TRP A 45 7.11 9.56 2.35
N LEU A 46 7.44 9.85 1.08
CA LEU A 46 7.86 8.81 0.12
C LEU A 46 9.31 8.38 0.38
N ALA A 47 10.18 9.31 0.73
CA ALA A 47 11.55 8.99 1.10
C ALA A 47 11.59 8.16 2.39
N ASP A 48 10.77 8.53 3.37
CA ASP A 48 10.61 7.77 4.61
C ASP A 48 10.05 6.36 4.35
N CYS A 49 9.12 6.23 3.39
CA CYS A 49 8.60 4.93 2.97
C CYS A 49 9.67 4.04 2.34
N LEU A 50 10.46 4.57 1.40
CA LEU A 50 11.48 3.80 0.66
C LEU A 50 12.68 3.39 1.54
N THR A 51 12.93 4.15 2.60
CA THR A 51 14.00 3.86 3.58
C THR A 51 13.52 3.06 4.78
N GLY A 52 12.20 2.80 4.87
CA GLY A 52 11.59 2.03 5.95
C GLY A 52 12.10 0.58 6.00
N LYS A 53 12.28 0.06 7.22
CA LYS A 53 12.76 -1.32 7.45
C LYS A 53 11.92 -2.35 6.71
N LEU A 54 10.59 -2.24 6.76
CA LEU A 54 9.66 -3.15 6.12
C LEU A 54 9.82 -3.14 4.59
N PHE A 55 9.97 -1.97 3.98
CA PHE A 55 10.19 -1.86 2.54
C PHE A 55 11.52 -2.50 2.12
N LEU A 56 12.59 -2.27 2.89
CA LEU A 56 13.91 -2.83 2.63
C LEU A 56 13.94 -4.35 2.82
N THR A 57 13.31 -4.88 3.87
CA THR A 57 13.25 -6.33 4.11
C THR A 57 12.41 -7.02 3.04
N ALA A 58 11.23 -6.49 2.70
CA ALA A 58 10.40 -7.02 1.62
C ALA A 58 11.12 -6.96 0.27
N GLY A 59 11.83 -5.85 -0.01
CA GLY A 59 12.64 -5.70 -1.22
C GLY A 59 13.79 -6.71 -1.30
N LEU A 60 14.48 -6.97 -0.18
CA LEU A 60 15.54 -7.97 -0.11
C LEU A 60 14.98 -9.38 -0.33
N VAL A 61 13.87 -9.72 0.31
CA VAL A 61 13.19 -11.03 0.13
C VAL A 61 12.75 -11.22 -1.32
N LEU A 62 12.21 -10.17 -1.96
CA LEU A 62 11.82 -10.19 -3.38
C LEU A 62 13.03 -10.45 -4.30
N VAL A 63 14.13 -9.73 -4.10
CA VAL A 63 15.37 -9.92 -4.90
C VAL A 63 15.95 -11.32 -4.67
N GLY A 64 16.02 -11.77 -3.41
CA GLY A 64 16.55 -13.08 -3.05
C GLY A 64 15.73 -14.24 -3.63
N SER A 65 14.40 -14.16 -3.53
CA SER A 65 13.50 -15.16 -4.13
C SER A 65 13.55 -15.16 -5.65
N THR A 66 13.67 -14.00 -6.29
CA THR A 66 13.88 -13.91 -7.75
C THR A 66 15.19 -14.58 -8.15
N ALA A 67 16.29 -14.29 -7.45
CA ALA A 67 17.58 -14.92 -7.71
C ALA A 67 17.51 -16.45 -7.55
N LEU A 68 16.91 -16.93 -6.45
CA LEU A 68 16.74 -18.36 -6.21
C LEU A 68 15.88 -19.04 -7.30
N LEU A 69 14.78 -18.40 -7.71
CA LEU A 69 13.92 -18.91 -8.78
C LEU A 69 14.70 -19.01 -10.10
N THR A 70 15.51 -18.01 -10.44
CA THR A 70 16.36 -18.09 -11.65
C THR A 70 17.38 -19.22 -11.58
N ILE A 71 17.96 -19.50 -10.42
CA ILE A 71 18.88 -20.62 -10.21
C ILE A 71 18.15 -21.95 -10.43
N VAL A 72 16.98 -22.12 -9.81
CA VAL A 72 16.16 -23.34 -9.97
C VAL A 72 15.83 -23.57 -11.44
N LEU A 73 15.35 -22.53 -12.14
CA LEU A 73 15.03 -22.63 -13.57
C LEU A 73 16.28 -22.91 -14.44
N ALA A 74 17.43 -22.33 -14.10
CA ALA A 74 18.69 -22.58 -14.80
C ALA A 74 19.17 -24.03 -14.63
N VAL A 75 19.07 -24.58 -13.42
CA VAL A 75 19.41 -25.98 -13.12
C VAL A 75 18.50 -26.93 -13.90
N LEU A 76 17.18 -26.70 -13.88
CA LEU A 76 16.21 -27.49 -14.64
C LEU A 76 16.48 -27.42 -16.15
N TRP A 77 16.81 -26.24 -16.66
CA TRP A 77 17.14 -26.07 -18.07
C TRP A 77 18.43 -26.81 -18.46
N GLN A 78 19.45 -26.77 -17.62
CA GLN A 78 20.71 -27.46 -17.84
C GLN A 78 20.54 -28.99 -17.76
N ALA A 79 19.79 -29.47 -16.77
CA ALA A 79 19.45 -30.89 -16.62
C ALA A 79 18.67 -31.40 -17.85
N GLY A 80 17.62 -30.67 -18.27
CA GLY A 80 16.84 -31.02 -19.46
C GLY A 80 17.67 -31.00 -20.75
N ARG A 81 18.67 -30.12 -20.86
CA ARG A 81 19.58 -30.10 -22.02
C ARG A 81 20.56 -31.28 -22.03
N ALA A 82 21.02 -31.73 -20.85
CA ALA A 82 21.89 -32.89 -20.72
C ALA A 82 21.14 -34.19 -21.06
N SER A 83 19.89 -34.33 -20.61
CA SER A 83 19.06 -35.50 -20.91
C SER A 83 18.74 -35.64 -22.40
N ARG A 84 18.53 -34.54 -23.13
CA ARG A 84 18.36 -34.57 -24.61
C ARG A 84 19.58 -35.10 -25.38
N ARG A 85 20.77 -35.18 -24.76
CA ARG A 85 22.00 -35.67 -25.42
C ARG A 85 22.25 -37.17 -25.18
N ARG A 86 21.50 -37.84 -24.31
CA ARG A 86 21.65 -39.28 -24.03
C ARG A 86 20.40 -40.04 -24.48
N PRO A 87 20.49 -40.89 -25.52
CA PRO A 87 19.38 -41.75 -25.91
C PRO A 87 19.31 -42.92 -24.92
N GLY A 88 18.34 -42.89 -24.00
CA GLY A 88 18.06 -43.97 -23.06
C GLY A 88 16.60 -43.93 -22.59
N PRO A 89 16.04 -45.04 -22.08
CA PRO A 89 14.64 -45.12 -21.66
C PRO A 89 14.42 -44.26 -20.39
N GLN A 90 13.96 -43.03 -20.56
CA GLN A 90 13.90 -41.98 -19.51
C GLN A 90 12.48 -41.43 -19.30
N GLU A 91 11.43 -42.07 -19.83
CA GLU A 91 10.06 -41.52 -19.86
C GLU A 91 9.46 -41.23 -18.46
N GLY A 92 9.96 -41.85 -17.37
CA GLY A 92 9.47 -41.62 -16.00
C GLY A 92 10.24 -40.59 -15.15
N THR A 93 11.55 -40.43 -15.36
CA THR A 93 12.41 -39.61 -14.47
C THR A 93 12.15 -38.12 -14.63
N VAL A 94 11.85 -37.67 -15.86
CA VAL A 94 11.61 -36.24 -16.16
C VAL A 94 10.33 -35.73 -15.49
N MET A 95 9.27 -36.55 -15.43
CA MET A 95 8.04 -36.18 -14.71
C MET A 95 8.29 -36.01 -13.22
N LEU A 96 9.14 -36.84 -12.62
CA LEU A 96 9.42 -36.81 -11.19
C LEU A 96 10.32 -35.62 -10.81
N GLU A 97 11.29 -35.26 -11.64
CA GLU A 97 12.10 -34.05 -11.48
C GLU A 97 11.26 -32.77 -11.58
N PHE A 98 10.31 -32.72 -12.52
CA PHE A 98 9.40 -31.59 -12.65
C PHE A 98 8.41 -31.49 -11.49
N ALA A 99 7.85 -32.64 -11.07
CA ALA A 99 6.91 -32.71 -9.95
C ALA A 99 7.55 -32.24 -8.64
N LEU A 100 8.86 -32.45 -8.45
CA LEU A 100 9.58 -31.99 -7.26
C LEU A 100 9.90 -30.49 -7.29
N ALA A 101 10.20 -29.94 -8.47
CA ALA A 101 10.60 -28.53 -8.60
C ALA A 101 9.40 -27.57 -8.62
N LEU A 102 8.24 -28.02 -9.10
CA LEU A 102 7.05 -27.18 -9.23
C LEU A 102 6.58 -26.58 -7.88
N PRO A 103 6.46 -27.32 -6.76
CA PRO A 103 6.04 -26.77 -5.48
C PRO A 103 7.02 -25.71 -4.94
N VAL A 104 8.33 -25.92 -5.15
CA VAL A 104 9.37 -24.97 -4.72
C VAL A 104 9.27 -23.67 -5.53
N ALA A 105 9.15 -23.77 -6.86
CA ALA A 105 8.98 -22.62 -7.72
C ALA A 105 7.69 -21.84 -7.39
N LEU A 106 6.59 -22.56 -7.15
CA LEU A 106 5.33 -21.96 -6.74
C LEU A 106 5.46 -21.22 -5.41
N GLY A 107 6.08 -21.85 -4.40
CA GLY A 107 6.33 -21.21 -3.10
C GLY A 107 7.14 -19.92 -3.22
N LEU A 108 8.16 -19.89 -4.07
CA LEU A 108 8.93 -18.68 -4.34
C LEU A 108 8.09 -17.58 -4.98
N VAL A 109 7.26 -17.91 -5.97
CA VAL A 109 6.37 -16.94 -6.62
C VAL A 109 5.37 -16.36 -5.61
N LEU A 110 4.81 -17.19 -4.71
CA LEU A 110 3.90 -16.72 -3.66
C LEU A 110 4.60 -15.76 -2.68
N ILE A 111 5.83 -16.06 -2.26
CA ILE A 111 6.63 -15.18 -1.41
C ILE A 111 6.94 -13.85 -2.11
N MET A 112 7.30 -13.90 -3.40
CA MET A 112 7.53 -12.71 -4.21
C MET A 112 6.28 -11.83 -4.28
N ALA A 113 5.13 -12.43 -4.58
CA ALA A 113 3.87 -11.71 -4.66
C ALA A 113 3.50 -11.09 -3.30
N GLN A 114 3.69 -11.80 -2.18
CA GLN A 114 3.38 -11.25 -0.85
C GLN A 114 4.33 -10.11 -0.49
N SER A 115 5.62 -10.23 -0.84
CA SER A 115 6.60 -9.15 -0.63
C SER A 115 6.20 -7.89 -1.40
N ALA A 116 5.76 -8.04 -2.65
CA ALA A 116 5.28 -6.91 -3.46
C ALA A 116 4.02 -6.28 -2.86
N LEU A 117 3.07 -7.08 -2.37
CA LEU A 117 1.87 -6.58 -1.69
C LEU A 117 2.22 -5.82 -0.40
N LEU A 118 3.18 -6.30 0.39
CA LEU A 118 3.65 -5.62 1.60
C LEU A 118 4.29 -4.26 1.28
N MET A 119 5.09 -4.18 0.20
CA MET A 119 5.68 -2.91 -0.24
C MET A 119 4.60 -1.90 -0.66
N VAL A 120 3.59 -2.34 -1.43
CA VAL A 120 2.44 -1.51 -1.80
C VAL A 120 1.67 -1.08 -0.56
N GLY A 121 1.47 -2.00 0.38
CA GLY A 121 0.85 -1.73 1.68
C GLY A 121 1.53 -0.60 2.42
N ASN A 122 2.86 -0.68 2.55
CA ASN A 122 3.66 0.33 3.22
C ASN A 122 3.51 1.71 2.56
N ILE A 123 3.59 1.77 1.22
CA ILE A 123 3.41 3.01 0.46
C ILE A 123 2.04 3.64 0.77
N CYS A 124 0.98 2.86 0.75
CA CYS A 124 -0.38 3.33 1.02
C CYS A 124 -0.55 3.83 2.46
N VAL A 125 0.08 3.21 3.47
CA VAL A 125 0.00 3.68 4.86
C VAL A 125 0.75 5.00 5.05
N HIS A 126 1.92 5.15 4.42
CA HIS A 126 2.60 6.45 4.39
C HIS A 126 1.77 7.52 3.67
N TYR A 127 1.16 7.17 2.54
CA TYR A 127 0.24 8.08 1.85
C TYR A 127 -0.99 8.42 2.71
N ALA A 128 -1.52 7.47 3.46
CA ALA A 128 -2.63 7.69 4.39
C ALA A 128 -2.24 8.66 5.51
N SER A 129 -1.04 8.56 6.07
CA SER A 129 -0.53 9.53 7.06
C SER A 129 -0.40 10.94 6.48
N TYR A 130 0.00 11.05 5.21
CA TYR A 130 0.06 12.34 4.51
C TYR A 130 -1.35 12.92 4.27
N CYS A 131 -2.31 12.10 3.81
CA CYS A 131 -3.71 12.52 3.64
C CYS A 131 -4.33 12.96 4.96
N ALA A 132 -4.05 12.24 6.04
CA ALA A 132 -4.52 12.58 7.38
C ALA A 132 -3.90 13.90 7.86
N ALA A 133 -2.59 14.10 7.72
CA ALA A 133 -1.93 15.35 8.06
C ALA A 133 -2.48 16.54 7.24
N ARG A 134 -2.72 16.36 5.94
CA ARG A 134 -3.35 17.38 5.08
C ARG A 134 -4.77 17.71 5.51
N SER A 135 -5.52 16.71 5.96
CA SER A 135 -6.84 16.93 6.55
C SER A 135 -6.74 17.66 7.89
N ALA A 136 -5.72 17.35 8.70
CA ALA A 136 -5.54 17.95 10.02
C ALA A 136 -5.22 19.44 9.96
N ILE A 137 -4.29 19.87 9.10
CA ILE A 137 -3.93 21.30 8.98
C ILE A 137 -5.10 22.19 8.53
N VAL A 138 -6.12 21.60 7.90
CA VAL A 138 -7.33 22.32 7.47
C VAL A 138 -8.43 22.21 8.51
N ASN A 139 -8.68 21.02 9.08
CA ASN A 139 -9.79 20.81 10.00
C ASN A 139 -9.51 21.30 11.43
N VAL A 140 -8.27 21.28 11.89
CA VAL A 140 -7.90 21.75 13.24
C VAL A 140 -8.21 23.25 13.41
N PRO A 141 -7.84 24.15 12.48
CA PRO A 141 -8.17 25.58 12.58
C PRO A 141 -9.65 25.90 12.49
N ILE A 142 -10.45 25.09 11.80
CA ILE A 142 -11.85 25.40 11.52
C ILE A 142 -12.69 25.46 12.81
N ARG A 143 -13.58 26.44 12.91
CA ARG A 143 -14.68 26.43 13.89
C ARG A 143 -15.84 25.57 13.39
N LEU A 144 -16.33 24.65 14.22
CA LEU A 144 -17.55 23.89 13.93
C LEU A 144 -18.70 24.39 14.81
N GLY A 145 -19.85 24.70 14.21
CA GLY A 145 -21.05 25.16 14.91
C GLY A 145 -21.33 26.67 14.80
N PRO A 146 -22.42 27.16 15.41
CA PRO A 146 -22.75 28.58 15.46
C PRO A 146 -21.66 29.43 16.14
N PHE A 147 -21.59 30.72 15.79
CA PHE A 147 -20.53 31.62 16.29
C PHE A 147 -20.54 31.75 17.83
N ASP A 148 -21.73 31.83 18.42
CA ASP A 148 -21.92 32.09 19.86
C ASP A 148 -21.76 30.83 20.74
N ASN A 149 -21.91 29.64 20.14
CA ASN A 149 -21.77 28.37 20.86
C ASN A 149 -21.18 27.31 19.92
N PRO A 150 -19.85 27.33 19.70
CA PRO A 150 -19.21 26.38 18.81
C PRO A 150 -19.25 24.98 19.42
N VAL A 151 -19.55 23.99 18.57
CA VAL A 151 -19.41 22.57 18.91
C VAL A 151 -17.94 22.25 19.14
N GLU A 152 -17.06 22.72 18.25
CA GLU A 152 -15.60 22.64 18.41
C GLU A 152 -14.98 24.00 18.05
N ALA A 153 -14.25 24.57 19.02
CA ALA A 153 -13.56 25.86 18.85
C ALA A 153 -12.36 25.75 17.91
N GLU A 154 -11.89 26.89 17.40
CA GLU A 154 -10.74 26.97 16.49
C GLU A 154 -9.46 26.46 17.14
N ASN A 155 -8.68 25.67 16.40
CA ASN A 155 -7.44 25.03 16.87
C ASN A 155 -7.59 24.17 18.15
N VAL A 156 -8.82 23.78 18.50
CA VAL A 156 -9.12 22.87 19.61
C VAL A 156 -9.76 21.60 19.05
N LEU A 157 -9.43 20.47 19.67
CA LEU A 157 -10.05 19.17 19.46
C LEU A 157 -10.76 18.76 20.75
N ASN A 158 -12.06 18.45 20.69
CA ASN A 158 -12.83 18.04 21.88
C ASN A 158 -12.47 16.62 22.38
N GLY A 159 -11.64 15.88 21.63
CA GLY A 159 -11.12 14.59 22.02
C GLY A 159 -10.16 14.03 20.97
N SER A 160 -9.45 12.97 21.33
CA SER A 160 -8.46 12.30 20.48
C SER A 160 -9.05 11.18 19.63
N THR A 161 -10.33 10.84 19.83
CA THR A 161 -10.99 9.73 19.13
C THR A 161 -11.97 10.23 18.06
N PRO A 162 -12.16 9.48 16.95
CA PRO A 162 -13.11 9.84 15.90
C PRO A 162 -14.56 9.97 16.38
N GLN A 163 -14.92 9.34 17.50
CA GLN A 163 -16.27 9.39 18.08
C GLN A 163 -16.48 10.62 18.97
N SER A 164 -15.41 11.23 19.49
CA SER A 164 -15.48 12.37 20.42
C SER A 164 -15.29 13.73 19.75
N SER A 165 -14.62 13.77 18.59
CA SER A 165 -14.41 15.00 17.80
C SER A 165 -14.77 14.76 16.33
N GLU A 166 -15.60 15.65 15.80
CA GLU A 166 -15.98 15.71 14.39
C GLU A 166 -14.78 16.09 13.51
N LYS A 167 -13.89 16.97 14.00
CA LYS A 167 -12.62 17.26 13.33
C LYS A 167 -11.76 16.00 13.25
N MET A 168 -11.63 15.28 14.36
CA MET A 168 -10.88 14.04 14.41
C MET A 168 -11.48 12.98 13.47
N ARG A 169 -12.82 12.91 13.39
CA ARG A 169 -13.52 12.03 12.45
C ARG A 169 -13.15 12.32 11.00
N ARG A 170 -13.05 13.59 10.60
CA ARG A 170 -12.66 13.98 9.23
C ARG A 170 -11.20 13.66 8.93
N ILE A 171 -10.30 13.81 9.90
CA ILE A 171 -8.89 13.44 9.77
C ILE A 171 -8.75 11.92 9.65
N TYR A 172 -9.45 11.19 10.51
CA TYR A 172 -9.55 9.74 10.50
C TYR A 172 -10.04 9.21 9.15
N MET A 173 -11.17 9.72 8.64
CA MET A 173 -11.73 9.30 7.36
C MET A 173 -10.78 9.54 6.19
N ALA A 174 -9.96 10.61 6.22
CA ALA A 174 -8.96 10.84 5.17
C ALA A 174 -7.91 9.73 5.10
N ALA A 175 -7.50 9.17 6.24
CA ALA A 175 -6.62 8.00 6.27
C ALA A 175 -7.35 6.74 5.76
N VAL A 176 -8.58 6.50 6.23
CA VAL A 176 -9.41 5.34 5.85
C VAL A 176 -9.60 5.27 4.33
N TRP A 177 -9.93 6.39 3.69
CA TRP A 177 -10.08 6.44 2.23
C TRP A 177 -8.80 6.13 1.47
N ALA A 178 -7.64 6.49 2.03
CA ALA A 178 -6.34 6.23 1.41
C ALA A 178 -5.93 4.75 1.49
N VAL A 179 -6.26 4.05 2.59
CA VAL A 179 -5.95 2.62 2.75
C VAL A 179 -7.04 1.69 2.17
N LEU A 180 -8.23 2.21 1.86
CA LEU A 180 -9.35 1.43 1.35
C LEU A 180 -9.02 0.48 0.18
N PRO A 181 -8.21 0.86 -0.83
CA PRO A 181 -7.91 -0.02 -1.96
C PRO A 181 -7.26 -1.35 -1.54
N MET A 182 -6.43 -1.31 -0.50
CA MET A 182 -5.67 -2.46 -0.01
C MET A 182 -6.32 -3.20 1.16
N SER A 183 -7.42 -2.68 1.70
CA SER A 183 -8.18 -3.34 2.78
C SER A 183 -8.72 -4.72 2.37
N CYS A 184 -8.89 -5.60 3.36
CA CYS A 184 -9.46 -6.93 3.15
C CYS A 184 -10.90 -6.85 2.64
N SER A 185 -11.29 -7.79 1.78
CA SER A 185 -12.66 -7.95 1.31
C SER A 185 -13.20 -9.37 1.53
N SER A 186 -12.65 -10.07 2.53
CA SER A 186 -13.10 -11.43 2.91
C SER A 186 -14.60 -11.43 3.19
N THR A 187 -15.27 -12.54 2.86
CA THR A 187 -16.68 -12.77 3.16
C THR A 187 -16.98 -12.80 4.65
N ASP A 188 -15.97 -13.09 5.46
CA ASP A 188 -16.10 -13.17 6.92
C ASP A 188 -16.10 -11.79 7.60
N VAL A 189 -15.74 -10.74 6.85
CA VAL A 189 -15.83 -9.36 7.32
C VAL A 189 -17.25 -8.85 7.07
N PRO A 190 -17.96 -8.37 8.12
CA PRO A 190 -19.29 -7.81 7.96
C PRO A 190 -19.23 -6.54 7.11
N GLU A 191 -20.29 -6.27 6.34
CA GLU A 191 -20.37 -5.02 5.58
C GLU A 191 -20.52 -3.81 6.51
N ALA A 192 -19.88 -2.69 6.12
CA ALA A 192 -20.01 -1.43 6.83
C ALA A 192 -21.46 -0.92 6.76
N LEU A 193 -21.93 -0.26 7.81
CA LEU A 193 -23.26 0.33 7.87
C LEU A 193 -23.49 1.37 6.76
N GLU A 194 -22.43 2.05 6.33
CA GLU A 194 -22.43 3.06 5.27
C GLU A 194 -22.34 2.46 3.86
N ALA A 195 -22.14 1.15 3.72
CA ALA A 195 -22.01 0.49 2.43
C ALA A 195 -23.19 0.74 1.47
N PRO A 196 -24.47 0.77 1.92
CA PRO A 196 -25.60 1.07 1.04
C PRO A 196 -25.51 2.47 0.42
N VAL A 197 -25.08 3.47 1.19
CA VAL A 197 -24.96 4.86 0.72
C VAL A 197 -23.88 4.97 -0.35
N LEU A 198 -22.75 4.30 -0.15
CA LEU A 198 -21.67 4.26 -1.14
C LEU A 198 -22.07 3.53 -2.41
N ARG A 199 -22.80 2.41 -2.28
CA ARG A 199 -23.30 1.66 -3.42
C ARG A 199 -24.25 2.51 -4.27
N VAL A 200 -25.23 3.16 -3.63
CA VAL A 200 -26.17 4.05 -4.32
C VAL A 200 -25.46 5.24 -4.98
N GLY A 201 -24.47 5.82 -4.30
CA GLY A 201 -23.67 6.92 -4.85
C GLY A 201 -22.88 6.51 -6.10
N LEU A 202 -22.23 5.34 -6.07
CA LEU A 202 -21.50 4.80 -7.21
C LEU A 202 -22.44 4.42 -8.37
N GLU A 203 -23.55 3.74 -8.08
CA GLU A 203 -24.57 3.42 -9.08
C GLU A 203 -25.10 4.69 -9.75
N SER A 204 -25.38 5.73 -8.96
CA SER A 204 -25.82 7.03 -9.47
C SER A 204 -24.75 7.70 -10.35
N TYR A 205 -23.48 7.62 -9.95
CA TYR A 205 -22.36 8.14 -10.74
C TYR A 205 -22.27 7.41 -12.09
N PHE A 206 -22.19 6.08 -12.10
CA PHE A 206 -22.07 5.31 -13.33
C PHE A 206 -23.27 5.52 -14.26
N THR A 207 -24.49 5.51 -13.70
CA THR A 207 -25.72 5.75 -14.47
C THR A 207 -25.69 7.13 -15.14
N ARG A 208 -25.20 8.17 -14.45
CA ARG A 208 -25.08 9.52 -15.01
C ARG A 208 -24.10 9.57 -16.19
N TYR A 209 -23.08 8.72 -16.21
CA TYR A 209 -22.12 8.61 -17.32
C TYR A 209 -22.50 7.53 -18.35
N GLY A 210 -23.74 7.02 -18.32
CA GLY A 210 -24.25 6.04 -19.28
C GLY A 210 -23.68 4.64 -19.10
N GLY A 211 -23.11 4.33 -17.93
CA GLY A 211 -22.56 3.02 -17.60
C GLY A 211 -23.32 2.32 -16.46
N THR A 212 -23.01 1.04 -16.27
CA THR A 212 -23.44 0.27 -15.09
C THR A 212 -22.30 0.18 -14.09
N ALA A 213 -22.62 0.24 -12.80
CA ALA A 213 -21.60 0.06 -11.76
C ALA A 213 -21.02 -1.36 -11.84
N PRO A 214 -19.68 -1.52 -11.78
CA PRO A 214 -19.06 -2.82 -11.76
C PRO A 214 -19.49 -3.64 -10.53
N TYR A 215 -19.73 -4.95 -10.70
CA TYR A 215 -20.13 -5.84 -9.62
C TYR A 215 -19.15 -5.83 -8.43
N TRP A 216 -17.84 -5.72 -8.69
CA TRP A 216 -16.85 -5.67 -7.62
C TRP A 216 -17.03 -4.44 -6.72
N ALA A 217 -17.49 -3.31 -7.27
CA ALA A 217 -17.67 -2.07 -6.52
C ALA A 217 -18.88 -2.16 -5.59
N THR A 218 -19.90 -2.92 -5.97
CA THR A 218 -21.11 -3.12 -5.16
C THR A 218 -20.95 -4.28 -4.17
N ALA A 219 -20.14 -5.29 -4.50
CA ALA A 219 -19.97 -6.50 -3.68
C ALA A 219 -18.80 -6.45 -2.68
N LEU A 220 -17.72 -5.73 -2.99
CA LEU A 220 -16.50 -5.76 -2.17
C LEU A 220 -16.28 -4.49 -1.34
N LEU A 221 -16.78 -3.35 -1.82
CA LEU A 221 -16.45 -2.03 -1.24
C LEU A 221 -16.95 -1.88 0.20
N GLY A 222 -18.14 -2.39 0.51
CA GLY A 222 -18.71 -2.34 1.86
C GLY A 222 -17.85 -3.08 2.88
N ARG A 223 -17.29 -4.23 2.50
CA ARG A 223 -16.39 -5.03 3.36
C ARG A 223 -15.02 -4.40 3.48
N LYS A 224 -14.47 -3.88 2.37
CA LYS A 224 -13.22 -3.12 2.39
C LYS A 224 -13.31 -1.92 3.32
N LEU A 225 -14.42 -1.20 3.28
CA LEU A 225 -14.65 -0.07 4.16
C LEU A 225 -14.75 -0.52 5.62
N SER A 226 -15.53 -1.57 5.89
CA SER A 226 -15.67 -2.13 7.24
C SER A 226 -14.31 -2.49 7.84
N TYR A 227 -13.50 -3.23 7.07
CA TYR A 227 -12.14 -3.57 7.47
C TYR A 227 -11.27 -2.32 7.69
N ALA A 228 -11.30 -1.36 6.76
CA ALA A 228 -10.55 -0.11 6.91
C ALA A 228 -10.94 0.65 8.18
N LEU A 229 -12.23 0.66 8.52
CA LEU A 229 -12.78 1.34 9.70
C LEU A 229 -12.44 0.65 11.02
N SER A 230 -12.25 -0.67 11.04
CA SER A 230 -11.92 -1.41 12.26
C SER A 230 -10.41 -1.61 12.46
N HIS A 231 -9.63 -1.61 11.39
CA HIS A 231 -8.19 -1.91 11.41
C HIS A 231 -7.30 -0.69 11.12
N THR A 232 -7.86 0.51 11.10
CA THR A 232 -7.09 1.76 11.01
C THR A 232 -7.26 2.57 12.27
N SER A 233 -6.17 3.14 12.75
CA SER A 233 -6.14 4.07 13.88
C SER A 233 -5.29 5.27 13.49
N VAL A 234 -5.77 6.45 13.90
CA VAL A 234 -5.13 7.72 13.62
C VAL A 234 -4.99 8.46 14.94
N GLU A 235 -3.80 8.93 15.23
CA GLU A 235 -3.47 9.68 16.43
C GLU A 235 -2.83 11.00 16.02
N LEU A 236 -3.20 12.08 16.71
CA LEU A 236 -2.52 13.37 16.61
C LEU A 236 -1.64 13.57 17.84
N GLU A 237 -0.44 14.09 17.63
CA GLU A 237 0.38 14.58 18.74
C GLU A 237 -0.34 15.75 19.43
N PRO A 238 -0.44 15.76 20.78
CA PRO A 238 -1.14 16.82 21.49
C PRO A 238 -0.47 18.18 21.25
N PRO A 239 -1.22 19.29 21.36
CA PRO A 239 -0.65 20.62 21.21
C PRO A 239 0.44 20.90 22.25
N ALA A 240 1.43 21.72 21.89
CA ALA A 240 2.56 22.05 22.77
C ALA A 240 2.13 22.72 24.09
N ASP A 241 1.04 23.49 24.06
CA ASP A 241 0.42 24.12 25.25
C ASP A 241 -0.56 23.18 25.99
N GLY A 242 -0.75 21.95 25.50
CA GLY A 242 -1.62 20.94 26.08
C GLY A 242 -3.13 21.19 25.90
N GLN A 243 -3.54 22.40 25.49
CA GLN A 243 -4.95 22.77 25.34
C GLN A 243 -5.35 23.13 23.90
N LYS A 244 -4.53 23.93 23.21
CA LYS A 244 -4.86 24.48 21.88
C LYS A 244 -3.63 24.48 20.99
N TYR A 245 -3.80 24.14 19.71
CA TYR A 245 -2.74 24.27 18.74
C TYR A 245 -2.48 25.76 18.45
N ALA A 246 -1.22 26.18 18.53
CA ALA A 246 -0.84 27.53 18.16
C ALA A 246 -0.97 27.74 16.63
N ALA A 247 -1.10 29.00 16.23
CA ALA A 247 -1.03 29.36 14.83
C ALA A 247 0.36 28.94 14.28
N ARG A 248 0.37 28.20 13.17
CA ARG A 248 1.59 27.66 12.55
C ARG A 248 2.39 26.68 13.41
N GLU A 249 1.77 26.09 14.42
CA GLU A 249 2.33 24.92 15.08
C GLU A 249 2.39 23.73 14.12
N ASP A 250 3.41 22.90 14.23
CA ASP A 250 3.46 21.67 13.43
C ASP A 250 2.52 20.62 14.01
N ILE A 251 1.68 20.04 13.16
CA ILE A 251 0.78 18.94 13.52
C ILE A 251 1.41 17.64 13.02
N GLU A 252 1.75 16.74 13.95
CA GLU A 252 2.17 15.37 13.65
C GLU A 252 0.97 14.43 13.73
N VAL A 253 0.74 13.69 12.64
CA VAL A 253 -0.27 12.63 12.57
C VAL A 253 0.42 11.28 12.44
N ARG A 254 0.01 10.33 13.28
CA ARG A 254 0.43 8.94 13.25
C ARG A 254 -0.72 8.07 12.77
N VAL A 255 -0.44 7.21 11.80
CA VAL A 255 -1.39 6.25 11.26
C VAL A 255 -0.85 4.85 11.51
N ARG A 256 -1.67 4.02 12.13
CA ARG A 256 -1.45 2.60 12.31
C ARG A 256 -2.55 1.86 11.55
N HIS A 257 -2.16 0.97 10.65
CA HIS A 257 -3.08 0.14 9.88
C HIS A 257 -2.65 -1.33 9.93
N GLU A 258 -3.60 -2.23 10.11
CA GLU A 258 -3.35 -3.67 10.09
C GLU A 258 -3.53 -4.19 8.66
N PHE A 259 -2.42 -4.49 7.99
CA PHE A 259 -2.40 -4.93 6.60
C PHE A 259 -2.69 -6.42 6.48
N TYR A 260 -3.79 -6.77 5.82
CA TYR A 260 -4.19 -8.16 5.60
C TYR A 260 -3.22 -8.92 4.67
N MET A 261 -2.70 -10.07 5.13
CA MET A 261 -1.79 -10.91 4.35
C MET A 261 -2.56 -11.96 3.54
N ALA A 262 -2.98 -11.58 2.34
CA ALA A 262 -3.87 -12.39 1.50
C ALA A 262 -3.25 -13.67 0.91
N ILE A 263 -1.91 -13.81 0.88
CA ILE A 263 -1.28 -14.96 0.25
C ILE A 263 -1.05 -16.07 1.28
N PRO A 264 -1.73 -17.23 1.13
CA PRO A 264 -1.56 -18.36 2.04
C PRO A 264 -0.13 -18.90 1.95
N TYR A 265 0.35 -19.50 3.04
CA TYR A 265 1.72 -20.01 3.25
C TYR A 265 2.80 -18.92 3.39
N ALA A 266 2.73 -17.86 2.58
CA ALA A 266 3.60 -16.71 2.75
C ALA A 266 3.29 -15.99 4.07
N ASN A 267 2.01 -15.86 4.43
CA ASN A 267 1.58 -15.29 5.70
C ASN A 267 2.24 -15.96 6.92
N LYS A 268 2.35 -17.30 6.96
CA LYS A 268 3.01 -18.04 8.06
C LYS A 268 4.52 -17.80 8.10
N LEU A 269 5.16 -17.68 6.94
CA LEU A 269 6.59 -17.35 6.87
C LEU A 269 6.88 -15.94 7.36
N PHE A 270 6.10 -14.94 6.93
CA PHE A 270 6.22 -13.56 7.39
C PHE A 270 5.79 -13.40 8.86
N ALA A 271 4.82 -14.20 9.33
CA ALA A 271 4.46 -14.31 10.73
C ALA A 271 5.65 -14.80 11.58
N ALA A 272 6.36 -15.82 11.10
CA ALA A 272 7.52 -16.38 11.80
C ALA A 272 8.78 -15.48 11.73
N LEU A 273 8.90 -14.62 10.71
CA LEU A 273 10.03 -13.71 10.54
C LEU A 273 9.83 -12.33 11.21
N GLY A 274 8.59 -11.97 11.56
CA GLY A 274 8.27 -10.69 12.19
C GLY A 274 8.08 -10.83 13.70
N ASP A 275 9.06 -10.38 14.47
CA ASP A 275 9.14 -10.58 15.93
C ASP A 275 8.09 -9.83 16.78
N ALA A 276 7.32 -8.86 16.25
CA ALA A 276 6.40 -8.07 17.07
C ALA A 276 5.15 -7.48 16.38
N ASP A 277 5.12 -7.37 15.05
CA ASP A 277 4.08 -6.62 14.33
C ASP A 277 3.03 -7.51 13.65
N ASN A 278 3.03 -8.81 13.92
CA ASN A 278 2.05 -9.75 13.35
C ASN A 278 0.86 -9.94 14.28
N ILE A 279 -0.35 -9.74 13.77
CA ILE A 279 -1.61 -9.90 14.50
C ILE A 279 -2.43 -11.03 13.87
N HIS A 280 -2.91 -11.94 14.72
CA HIS A 280 -3.91 -12.92 14.31
C HIS A 280 -5.28 -12.24 14.22
N LEU A 281 -5.94 -12.34 13.07
CA LEU A 281 -7.22 -11.71 12.85
C LEU A 281 -8.35 -12.52 13.51
N PRO A 282 -9.40 -11.86 14.01
CA PRO A 282 -10.50 -12.53 14.72
C PRO A 282 -11.49 -13.24 13.78
N PHE A 283 -11.28 -13.17 12.46
CA PHE A 283 -12.14 -13.74 11.44
C PHE A 283 -11.33 -14.65 10.49
N GLY A 284 -12.00 -15.60 9.86
CA GLY A 284 -11.37 -16.62 9.00
C GLY A 284 -10.59 -17.68 9.80
N GLN A 285 -10.11 -18.72 9.10
CA GLN A 285 -9.24 -19.74 9.67
C GLN A 285 -7.78 -19.38 9.41
N ASP A 286 -6.98 -19.18 10.48
CA ASP A 286 -5.55 -18.85 10.40
C ASP A 286 -5.22 -17.58 9.57
N GLU A 287 -6.02 -16.52 9.70
CA GLU A 287 -5.80 -15.25 9.00
C GLU A 287 -4.86 -14.32 9.79
N TRP A 288 -3.95 -13.67 9.07
CA TRP A 288 -2.90 -12.84 9.67
C TRP A 288 -2.86 -11.44 9.05
N ALA A 289 -2.55 -10.45 9.88
CA ALA A 289 -2.24 -9.10 9.46
C ALA A 289 -0.85 -8.69 9.95
N LEU A 290 -0.22 -7.79 9.19
CA LEU A 290 1.01 -7.12 9.59
C LEU A 290 0.68 -5.66 9.93
N VAL A 291 1.06 -5.20 11.12
CA VAL A 291 0.85 -3.81 11.52
C VAL A 291 1.87 -2.92 10.83
N MET A 292 1.36 -1.91 10.14
CA MET A 292 2.15 -0.89 9.48
C MET A 292 1.93 0.45 10.18
N TYR A 293 3.03 1.17 10.41
CA TYR A 293 3.04 2.47 11.06
C TYR A 293 3.63 3.51 10.13
N ALA A 294 2.98 4.67 10.03
CA ALA A 294 3.54 5.83 9.37
C ALA A 294 3.24 7.10 10.16
N ARG A 295 4.13 8.08 10.05
CA ARG A 295 3.96 9.41 10.63
C ARG A 295 4.17 10.47 9.56
N CYS A 296 3.41 11.54 9.63
CA CYS A 296 3.58 12.71 8.78
C CYS A 296 3.38 13.98 9.60
N ARG A 297 4.29 14.94 9.44
CA ARG A 297 4.26 16.23 10.11
C ARG A 297 4.07 17.32 9.08
N LEU A 298 3.08 18.18 9.28
CA LEU A 298 2.80 19.35 8.44
C LEU A 298 2.51 20.56 9.31
N THR A 299 2.92 21.73 8.86
CA THR A 299 2.66 22.99 9.56
C THR A 299 1.20 23.37 9.47
N ASN A 300 0.59 23.71 10.61
CA ASN A 300 -0.78 24.20 10.71
C ASN A 300 -0.93 25.51 9.92
N GLU A 301 -2.02 25.67 9.15
CA GLU A 301 -2.32 26.95 8.50
C GLU A 301 -2.67 28.04 9.53
N GLY A 302 -3.12 27.63 10.73
CA GLY A 302 -3.13 28.45 11.94
C GLY A 302 -4.27 29.47 12.05
N GLU A 303 -4.79 29.98 10.93
CA GLU A 303 -5.88 30.97 10.92
C GLU A 303 -6.95 30.66 9.87
N GLN A 304 -8.21 30.61 10.29
CA GLN A 304 -9.34 30.53 9.38
C GLN A 304 -9.52 31.89 8.70
N THR A 305 -9.14 32.00 7.43
CA THR A 305 -9.39 33.21 6.63
C THR A 305 -10.86 33.21 6.19
N TYR A 306 -11.61 34.25 6.55
CA TYR A 306 -12.97 34.45 6.05
C TYR A 306 -12.93 35.32 4.79
N VAL A 307 -13.72 34.95 3.78
CA VAL A 307 -14.01 35.84 2.66
C VAL A 307 -15.11 36.78 3.12
N GLU A 308 -14.81 38.07 3.27
CA GLU A 308 -15.82 39.08 3.53
C GLU A 308 -16.84 39.05 2.38
N LYS A 309 -18.11 38.84 2.72
CA LYS A 309 -19.19 38.88 1.74
C LYS A 309 -19.40 40.33 1.33
N GLU A 310 -18.94 40.72 0.13
CA GLU A 310 -19.29 42.02 -0.42
C GLU A 310 -20.81 42.10 -0.61
N ILE A 311 -21.46 42.99 0.15
CA ILE A 311 -22.89 43.30 -0.02
C ILE A 311 -22.99 44.48 -0.99
N PHE A 312 -23.60 44.25 -2.15
CA PHE A 312 -23.93 45.29 -3.12
C PHE A 312 -25.44 45.56 -3.15
N PRO A 313 -25.88 46.82 -3.32
CA PRO A 313 -25.07 48.04 -3.39
C PRO A 313 -24.53 48.45 -2.00
N ARG A 314 -23.33 49.04 -1.97
CA ARG A 314 -22.79 49.65 -0.75
C ARG A 314 -23.78 50.74 -0.32
N SER A 315 -24.40 50.61 0.85
CA SER A 315 -25.16 51.71 1.43
C SER A 315 -24.18 52.84 1.71
N ASN A 316 -24.28 53.93 0.94
CA ASN A 316 -23.54 55.18 1.18
C ASN A 316 -23.82 55.72 2.58
#